data_AF-A0A1F4AIZ3-F1
#
_entry.id   AF-A0A1F4AIZ3-F1
#
_cell.length_a   1.000
_cell.length_b   1.000
_cell.length_c   1.000
_cell.angle_alpha   90.00
_cell.angle_beta   90.00
_cell.angle_gamma   90.00
#
_symmetry.space_group_name_H-M   'P 1'
#
loop_
_entity.id
_entity.type
_entity.pdbx_description
1 polymer ?
#
loop_
_entity_poly.entity_id
_entity_poly.type
_entity_poly.pdbx_seq_one_letter_code
_entity_poly.pdbx_strand_id
1 'polypeptide(L)'
;MRRLIPVMLLAAMLCMLSAVPALAQSFPAKPVRIVVPYPAGGSTDVIARALARELSTLWAQPVVVENISGAGSIIGAEKVATASPDGHTLLLTIDPTVVHNRFLYKKLPYDPDKSLIPVTMIARSGQFVIVHPSVTANNLRELVELARRTPGKIAYASYGIGTQTHLLFETLGKREGVQFLHVPYKGVAPATAAAVSGEVQASVGSPAATGAMVKAGRVKALAIGGPRRANLYPDVPTIAESGYPYAAAIIWFGLFAPGGTDPQLVERISRDATGIVKRPEFTDKYIAAFSLDLVANTPAEFAAAIRADVEVISEMVKAAGVHPE
;
A
#
# COMPACT_ATOMS: atom_id res chain seq x y z
N MET A 1 -49.97 -19.53 52.99
CA MET A 1 -49.41 -18.21 52.61
C MET A 1 -48.05 -17.89 53.26
N ARG A 2 -47.75 -18.33 54.50
CA ARG A 2 -46.45 -18.06 55.17
C ARG A 2 -45.19 -18.74 54.60
N ARG A 3 -45.31 -19.73 53.70
CA ARG A 3 -44.16 -20.45 53.08
C ARG A 3 -43.77 -19.96 51.68
N LEU A 4 -44.54 -19.04 51.09
CA LEU A 4 -44.28 -18.50 49.74
C LEU A 4 -43.34 -17.28 49.75
N ILE A 5 -43.30 -16.55 50.86
CA ILE A 5 -42.47 -15.36 51.05
C ILE A 5 -40.96 -15.68 50.98
N PRO A 6 -40.42 -16.73 51.63
CA PRO A 6 -38.98 -17.03 51.54
C PRO A 6 -38.54 -17.49 50.14
N VAL A 7 -39.43 -18.13 49.37
CA VAL A 7 -39.15 -18.58 48.00
C VAL A 7 -39.11 -17.40 47.01
N MET A 8 -40.00 -16.42 47.17
CA MET A 8 -39.96 -15.19 46.37
C MET A 8 -38.73 -14.32 46.67
N LEU A 9 -38.29 -14.26 47.94
CA LEU A 9 -37.08 -13.51 48.31
C LEU A 9 -35.81 -14.15 47.73
N LEU A 10 -35.72 -15.49 47.70
CA LEU A 10 -34.58 -16.19 47.12
C LEU A 10 -34.51 -16.04 45.59
N ALA A 11 -35.67 -16.05 44.91
CA ALA A 11 -35.75 -15.81 43.47
C ALA A 11 -35.39 -14.37 43.07
N ALA A 12 -35.79 -13.38 43.87
CA ALA A 12 -35.40 -11.98 43.67
C ALA A 12 -33.90 -11.75 43.88
N MET A 13 -33.29 -12.48 44.82
CA MET A 13 -31.84 -12.42 45.08
C MET A 13 -31.03 -13.08 43.96
N LEU A 14 -31.53 -14.17 43.35
CA LEU A 14 -30.87 -14.82 42.20
C LEU A 14 -30.89 -13.94 40.93
N CYS A 15 -31.95 -13.16 40.70
CA CYS A 15 -32.02 -12.25 39.55
C CYS A 15 -31.08 -11.03 39.67
N MET A 16 -30.67 -10.65 40.89
CA MET A 16 -29.70 -9.56 41.08
C MET A 16 -28.24 -9.99 40.87
N LEU A 17 -27.93 -11.29 40.92
CA LEU A 17 -26.57 -11.79 40.63
C LEU A 17 -26.27 -11.91 39.12
N SER A 18 -27.27 -11.83 38.25
CA SER A 18 -27.08 -11.91 36.79
C SER A 18 -26.66 -10.59 36.11
N ALA A 19 -26.56 -9.49 36.87
CA ALA A 19 -26.08 -8.20 36.36
C ALA A 19 -24.61 -7.99 36.73
N VAL A 20 -23.73 -8.96 36.41
CA VAL A 20 -22.31 -8.64 36.33
C VAL A 20 -22.17 -7.77 35.08
N PRO A 21 -21.77 -6.49 35.18
CA PRO A 21 -21.42 -5.76 33.97
C PRO A 21 -20.36 -6.60 33.29
N ALA A 22 -20.62 -7.04 32.06
CA ALA A 22 -19.58 -7.59 31.22
C ALA A 22 -18.53 -6.47 31.15
N LEU A 23 -17.47 -6.58 31.95
CA LEU A 23 -16.30 -5.73 31.84
C LEU A 23 -15.87 -5.92 30.39
N ALA A 24 -16.18 -4.94 29.54
CA ALA A 24 -15.70 -4.90 28.19
C ALA A 24 -14.20 -5.17 28.30
N GLN A 25 -13.75 -6.34 27.84
CA GLN A 25 -12.35 -6.71 27.97
C GLN A 25 -11.56 -5.57 27.33
N SER A 26 -10.72 -4.91 28.12
CA SER A 26 -9.96 -3.77 27.66
C SER A 26 -9.09 -4.24 26.49
N PHE A 27 -9.41 -3.81 25.28
CA PHE A 27 -8.54 -4.08 24.14
C PHE A 27 -7.18 -3.39 24.36
N PRO A 28 -6.05 -4.03 23.99
CA PRO A 28 -5.93 -5.46 23.71
C PRO A 28 -5.85 -6.29 25.01
N ALA A 29 -6.48 -7.47 25.01
CA ALA A 29 -6.51 -8.38 26.17
C ALA A 29 -5.48 -9.52 26.06
N LYS A 30 -4.84 -9.65 24.89
CA LYS A 30 -3.82 -10.63 24.54
C LYS A 30 -2.84 -10.00 23.53
N PRO A 31 -1.71 -10.65 23.21
CA PRO A 31 -0.80 -10.14 22.18
C PRO A 31 -1.50 -9.86 20.85
N VAL A 32 -1.11 -8.76 20.20
CA VAL A 32 -1.58 -8.38 18.86
C VAL A 32 -0.54 -8.78 17.83
N ARG A 33 -0.98 -9.27 16.67
CA ARG A 33 -0.12 -9.63 15.53
C ARG A 33 -0.32 -8.63 14.41
N ILE A 34 0.76 -8.11 13.84
CA ILE A 34 0.76 -7.41 12.57
C ILE A 34 1.37 -8.34 11.53
N VAL A 35 0.53 -8.86 10.64
CA VAL A 35 0.97 -9.65 9.50
C VAL A 35 1.49 -8.72 8.41
N VAL A 36 2.67 -9.03 7.90
CA VAL A 36 3.29 -8.36 6.74
C VAL A 36 3.43 -9.39 5.63
N PRO A 37 2.75 -9.26 4.48
CA PRO A 37 2.71 -10.33 3.48
C PRO A 37 3.92 -10.31 2.53
N TYR A 38 5.08 -9.92 3.06
CA TYR A 38 6.34 -9.73 2.34
C TYR A 38 7.53 -10.23 3.18
N PRO A 39 8.67 -10.59 2.55
CA PRO A 39 9.88 -10.97 3.27
C PRO A 39 10.36 -9.88 4.25
N ALA A 40 11.02 -10.32 5.33
CA ALA A 40 11.60 -9.42 6.32
C ALA A 40 12.70 -8.52 5.73
N GLY A 41 12.89 -7.33 6.30
CA GLY A 41 13.93 -6.37 5.90
C GLY A 41 13.51 -5.38 4.79
N GLY A 42 12.36 -5.56 4.16
CA GLY A 42 11.77 -4.55 3.27
C GLY A 42 11.18 -3.35 4.02
N SER A 43 10.90 -2.24 3.32
CA SER A 43 10.34 -1.02 3.94
C SER A 43 9.03 -1.28 4.71
N THR A 44 8.14 -2.12 4.17
CA THR A 44 6.89 -2.54 4.85
C THR A 44 7.17 -3.21 6.19
N ASP A 45 8.16 -4.12 6.25
CA ASP A 45 8.56 -4.82 7.48
C ASP A 45 9.20 -3.87 8.49
N VAL A 46 10.07 -2.96 8.01
CA VAL A 46 10.73 -1.95 8.86
C VAL A 46 9.70 -1.03 9.52
N ILE A 47 8.74 -0.52 8.75
CA ILE A 47 7.64 0.32 9.26
C ILE A 47 6.77 -0.47 10.23
N ALA A 48 6.39 -1.71 9.90
CA ALA A 48 5.58 -2.56 10.76
C ALA A 48 6.25 -2.83 12.10
N ARG A 49 7.54 -3.16 12.11
CA ARG A 49 8.30 -3.42 13.35
C ARG A 49 8.46 -2.17 14.20
N ALA A 50 8.66 -1.01 13.56
CA ALA A 50 8.69 0.26 14.27
C ALA A 50 7.34 0.56 14.94
N LEU A 51 6.25 0.45 14.16
CA LEU A 51 4.90 0.69 14.66
C LEU A 51 4.53 -0.30 15.79
N ALA A 52 4.85 -1.59 15.62
CA ALA A 52 4.60 -2.62 16.62
C ALA A 52 5.28 -2.33 17.95
N ARG A 53 6.56 -1.90 17.94
CA ARG A 53 7.27 -1.53 19.19
C ARG A 53 6.56 -0.41 19.93
N GLU A 54 6.18 0.65 19.22
CA GLU A 54 5.51 1.81 19.80
C GLU A 54 4.10 1.47 20.31
N LEU A 55 3.33 0.68 19.54
CA LEU A 55 2.02 0.19 19.96
C LEU A 55 2.14 -0.73 21.17
N SER A 56 3.19 -1.55 21.26
CA SER A 56 3.39 -2.44 22.40
C SER A 56 3.58 -1.67 23.71
N THR A 57 4.36 -0.59 23.66
CA THR A 57 4.50 0.35 24.77
C THR A 57 3.17 1.03 25.09
N LEU A 58 2.47 1.55 24.09
CA LEU A 58 1.23 2.30 24.26
C LEU A 58 0.08 1.45 24.82
N TRP A 59 -0.05 0.21 24.36
CA TRP A 59 -1.12 -0.70 24.74
C TRP A 59 -0.78 -1.59 25.95
N ALA A 60 0.47 -1.51 26.46
CA ALA A 60 0.96 -2.38 27.53
C ALA A 60 0.71 -3.88 27.26
N GLN A 61 0.77 -4.27 25.98
CA GLN A 61 0.62 -5.65 25.50
C GLN A 61 1.63 -5.91 24.38
N PRO A 62 2.13 -7.15 24.22
CA PRO A 62 3.02 -7.46 23.11
C PRO A 62 2.34 -7.22 21.76
N VAL A 63 3.00 -6.49 20.87
CA VAL A 63 2.63 -6.39 19.46
C VAL A 63 3.76 -6.98 18.62
N VAL A 64 3.47 -8.06 17.90
CA VAL A 64 4.48 -8.83 17.17
C VAL A 64 4.28 -8.73 15.67
N VAL A 65 5.37 -8.69 14.91
CA VAL A 65 5.34 -8.70 13.44
C VAL A 65 5.61 -10.10 12.93
N GLU A 66 4.76 -10.56 12.02
CA GLU A 66 4.87 -11.86 11.36
C GLU A 66 4.93 -11.68 9.85
N ASN A 67 6.04 -12.10 9.23
CA ASN A 67 6.18 -12.06 7.78
C ASN A 67 5.62 -13.34 7.15
N ILE A 68 4.55 -13.23 6.37
CA ILE A 68 3.91 -14.35 5.66
C ILE A 68 3.90 -14.05 4.16
N SER A 69 5.01 -14.33 3.49
CA SER A 69 5.16 -14.09 2.05
C SER A 69 4.59 -15.22 1.19
N GLY A 70 4.35 -14.93 -0.09
CA GLY A 70 3.94 -15.91 -1.09
C GLY A 70 2.74 -15.45 -1.92
N ALA A 71 2.62 -16.02 -3.13
CA ALA A 71 1.54 -15.76 -4.09
C ALA A 71 1.21 -14.25 -4.25
N GLY A 72 2.23 -13.41 -4.41
CA GLY A 72 2.04 -11.96 -4.58
C GLY A 72 1.29 -11.30 -3.43
N SER A 73 1.59 -11.64 -2.17
CA SER A 73 0.97 -11.19 -0.91
C SER A 73 -0.37 -11.85 -0.54
N ILE A 74 -0.90 -12.75 -1.36
CA ILE A 74 -2.21 -13.39 -1.13
C ILE A 74 -2.23 -14.20 0.17
N ILE A 75 -1.19 -14.99 0.46
CA ILE A 75 -1.18 -15.91 1.61
C ILE A 75 -1.28 -15.15 2.94
N GLY A 76 -0.48 -14.09 3.11
CA GLY A 76 -0.53 -13.26 4.32
C GLY A 76 -1.80 -12.44 4.42
N ALA A 77 -2.34 -11.93 3.30
CA ALA A 77 -3.60 -11.21 3.28
C ALA A 77 -4.80 -12.10 3.65
N GLU A 78 -4.86 -13.32 3.10
CA GLU A 78 -5.89 -14.33 3.42
C GLU A 78 -5.89 -14.68 4.92
N LYS A 79 -4.70 -14.83 5.51
CA LYS A 79 -4.55 -15.09 6.95
C LYS A 79 -5.24 -14.04 7.82
N VAL A 80 -5.18 -12.76 7.44
CA VAL A 80 -5.84 -11.68 8.18
C VAL A 80 -7.31 -11.58 7.80
N ALA A 81 -7.63 -11.71 6.51
CA ALA A 81 -8.99 -11.67 5.98
C ALA A 81 -9.93 -12.72 6.63
N THR A 82 -9.36 -13.83 7.11
CA THR A 82 -10.08 -14.94 7.77
C THR A 82 -9.90 -14.97 9.29
N ALA A 83 -9.18 -14.01 9.88
CA ALA A 83 -8.97 -13.93 11.32
C ALA A 83 -10.23 -13.44 12.05
N SER A 84 -10.29 -13.68 13.35
CA SER A 84 -11.36 -13.14 14.20
C SER A 84 -11.36 -11.60 14.14
N PRO A 85 -12.53 -10.95 14.00
CA PRO A 85 -12.66 -9.49 13.91
C PRO A 85 -12.53 -8.80 15.29
N ASP A 86 -11.55 -9.22 16.10
CA ASP A 86 -11.35 -8.76 17.48
C ASP A 86 -10.17 -7.77 17.63
N GLY A 87 -9.58 -7.33 16.51
CA GLY A 87 -8.46 -6.40 16.44
C GLY A 87 -7.08 -6.98 16.80
N HIS A 88 -6.96 -8.27 17.15
CA HIS A 88 -5.67 -8.86 17.56
C HIS A 88 -4.86 -9.42 16.39
N THR A 89 -5.42 -9.44 15.19
CA THR A 89 -4.67 -9.75 13.96
C THR A 89 -4.89 -8.61 12.97
N LEU A 90 -3.85 -7.86 12.67
CA LEU A 90 -3.85 -6.74 11.74
C LEU A 90 -2.99 -7.08 10.53
N LEU A 91 -3.23 -6.39 9.42
CA LEU A 91 -2.43 -6.50 8.19
C LEU A 91 -1.76 -5.16 7.94
N LEU A 92 -0.44 -5.12 7.83
CA LEU A 92 0.28 -3.99 7.26
C LEU A 92 0.82 -4.39 5.89
N THR A 93 0.30 -3.75 4.86
CA THR A 93 0.59 -4.10 3.47
C THR A 93 0.70 -2.88 2.57
N ILE A 94 0.88 -3.10 1.27
CA ILE A 94 0.94 -2.08 0.23
C ILE A 94 -0.18 -2.26 -0.81
N ASP A 95 -0.32 -1.28 -1.69
CA ASP A 95 -1.40 -1.21 -2.69
C ASP A 95 -1.57 -2.44 -3.59
N PRO A 96 -0.53 -3.20 -4.02
CA PRO A 96 -0.75 -4.39 -4.83
C PRO A 96 -1.67 -5.43 -4.17
N THR A 97 -1.58 -5.60 -2.85
CA THR A 97 -2.34 -6.60 -2.10
C THR A 97 -3.85 -6.37 -2.14
N VAL A 98 -4.26 -5.09 -2.10
CA VAL A 98 -5.66 -4.70 -1.95
C VAL A 98 -6.24 -4.18 -3.27
N VAL A 99 -5.42 -3.52 -4.09
CA VAL A 99 -5.87 -2.85 -5.33
C VAL A 99 -5.54 -3.67 -6.58
N HIS A 100 -4.31 -4.15 -6.73
CA HIS A 100 -3.86 -4.75 -8.00
C HIS A 100 -4.24 -6.22 -8.13
N ASN A 101 -4.05 -7.03 -7.08
CA ASN A 101 -4.18 -8.48 -7.17
C ASN A 101 -5.54 -8.95 -7.71
N ARG A 102 -6.62 -8.20 -7.46
CA ARG A 102 -7.96 -8.50 -7.98
C ARG A 102 -8.07 -8.49 -9.51
N PHE A 103 -7.11 -7.87 -10.18
CA PHE A 103 -7.03 -7.80 -11.63
C PHE A 103 -5.96 -8.73 -12.23
N LEU A 104 -5.08 -9.28 -11.39
CA LEU A 104 -3.93 -10.09 -11.82
C LEU A 104 -4.12 -11.58 -11.58
N TYR A 105 -4.97 -11.97 -10.63
CA TYR A 105 -5.20 -13.38 -10.29
C TYR A 105 -6.64 -13.77 -10.57
N LYS A 106 -6.84 -14.91 -11.28
CA LYS A 106 -8.19 -15.41 -11.58
C LYS A 106 -9.04 -15.71 -10.34
N LYS A 107 -8.39 -16.08 -9.24
CA LYS A 107 -9.05 -16.41 -7.98
C LYS A 107 -8.29 -15.78 -6.82
N LEU A 108 -8.97 -14.86 -6.13
CA LEU A 108 -8.56 -14.41 -4.81
C LEU A 108 -9.34 -15.17 -3.73
N PRO A 109 -8.67 -15.69 -2.69
CA PRO A 109 -9.35 -16.38 -1.59
C PRO A 109 -10.03 -15.43 -0.59
N TYR A 110 -10.01 -14.12 -0.84
CA TYR A 110 -10.67 -13.09 -0.05
C TYR A 110 -11.26 -12.00 -0.96
N ASP A 111 -12.29 -11.32 -0.48
CA ASP A 111 -12.83 -10.10 -1.09
C ASP A 111 -12.12 -8.91 -0.42
N PRO A 112 -11.20 -8.19 -1.10
CA PRO A 112 -10.42 -7.16 -0.44
C PRO A 112 -11.27 -6.02 0.14
N ASP A 113 -12.47 -5.78 -0.41
CA ASP A 113 -13.34 -4.68 0.02
C ASP A 113 -14.21 -5.05 1.23
N LYS A 114 -14.48 -6.35 1.43
CA LYS A 114 -15.29 -6.85 2.55
C LYS A 114 -14.47 -7.47 3.67
N SER A 115 -13.40 -8.17 3.31
CA SER A 115 -12.60 -8.98 4.24
C SER A 115 -11.50 -8.18 4.93
N LEU A 116 -11.22 -6.95 4.48
CA LEU A 116 -10.18 -6.09 5.06
C LEU A 116 -10.75 -4.68 5.28
N ILE A 117 -10.83 -4.25 6.54
CA ILE A 117 -11.26 -2.90 6.91
C ILE A 117 -10.05 -1.98 6.92
N PRO A 118 -10.03 -0.88 6.14
CA PRO A 118 -8.97 0.12 6.18
C PRO A 118 -8.88 0.78 7.55
N VAL A 119 -7.69 0.82 8.15
CA VAL A 119 -7.46 1.49 9.45
C VAL A 119 -6.81 2.85 9.23
N THR A 120 -5.68 2.88 8.51
CA THR A 120 -5.03 4.14 8.10
C THR A 120 -4.01 3.88 6.99
N MET A 121 -3.90 4.82 6.05
CA MET A 121 -2.75 4.93 5.17
C MET A 121 -1.63 5.60 5.96
N ILE A 122 -0.58 4.85 6.28
CA ILE A 122 0.56 5.35 7.05
C ILE A 122 1.35 6.35 6.21
N ALA A 123 1.72 5.92 5.00
CA ALA A 123 2.58 6.69 4.12
C ALA A 123 2.34 6.30 2.66
N ARG A 124 2.84 7.14 1.75
CA ARG A 124 2.83 6.89 0.32
C ARG A 124 4.08 7.42 -0.36
N SER A 125 4.35 7.00 -1.58
CA SER A 125 5.40 7.59 -2.40
C SER A 125 5.03 7.54 -3.87
N GLY A 126 5.21 8.68 -4.53
CA GLY A 126 5.22 8.72 -5.98
C GLY A 126 6.43 7.98 -6.52
N GLN A 127 6.27 7.25 -7.61
CA GLN A 127 7.37 6.63 -8.33
C GLN A 127 7.77 7.51 -9.51
N PHE A 128 9.08 7.62 -9.77
CA PHE A 128 9.59 8.32 -10.93
C PHE A 128 9.37 7.52 -12.20
N VAL A 129 8.93 8.18 -13.27
CA VAL A 129 9.17 7.70 -14.64
C VAL A 129 10.60 8.09 -15.00
N ILE A 130 11.46 7.10 -15.17
CA ILE A 130 12.88 7.31 -15.41
C ILE A 130 13.28 6.90 -16.82
N VAL A 131 14.27 7.58 -17.37
CA VAL A 131 14.92 7.19 -18.63
C VAL A 131 16.44 7.22 -18.52
N HIS A 132 17.10 6.39 -19.33
CA HIS A 132 18.54 6.45 -19.50
C HIS A 132 18.95 7.79 -20.14
N PRO A 133 20.13 8.38 -19.83
CA PRO A 133 20.57 9.66 -20.38
C PRO A 133 20.66 9.71 -21.92
N SER A 134 20.80 8.56 -22.59
CA SER A 134 20.79 8.48 -24.06
C SER A 134 19.43 8.78 -24.69
N VAL A 135 18.34 8.78 -23.92
CA VAL A 135 17.01 9.11 -24.42
C VAL A 135 16.87 10.62 -24.53
N THR A 136 16.58 11.13 -25.73
CA THR A 136 16.43 12.56 -26.02
C THR A 136 15.05 13.09 -25.62
N ALA A 137 14.70 12.92 -24.35
CA ALA A 137 13.50 13.47 -23.71
C ALA A 137 13.84 13.98 -22.30
N ASN A 138 13.36 15.16 -21.93
CA ASN A 138 13.63 15.81 -20.64
C ASN A 138 12.39 15.92 -19.76
N ASN A 139 11.22 15.58 -20.29
CA ASN A 139 9.97 15.47 -19.57
C ASN A 139 9.12 14.34 -20.18
N LEU A 140 8.03 13.98 -19.50
CA LEU A 140 7.19 12.87 -19.92
C LEU A 140 6.50 13.13 -21.28
N ARG A 141 6.20 14.39 -21.61
CA ARG A 141 5.60 14.75 -22.90
C ARG A 141 6.54 14.49 -24.06
N GLU A 142 7.79 14.91 -23.94
CA GLU A 142 8.84 14.63 -24.92
C GLU A 142 9.08 13.13 -25.10
N LEU A 143 8.97 12.33 -24.03
CA LEU A 143 9.08 10.87 -24.13
C LEU A 143 7.95 10.28 -24.98
N VAL A 144 6.71 10.72 -24.76
CA VAL A 144 5.55 10.28 -25.55
C VAL A 144 5.69 10.73 -27.01
N GLU A 145 6.11 11.96 -27.26
CA GLU A 145 6.38 12.43 -28.63
C GLU A 145 7.50 11.65 -29.32
N LEU A 146 8.58 11.31 -28.59
CA LEU A 146 9.67 10.49 -29.10
C LEU A 146 9.17 9.08 -29.45
N ALA A 147 8.38 8.47 -28.58
CA ALA A 147 7.76 7.16 -28.83
C ALA A 147 6.85 7.18 -30.07
N ARG A 148 6.13 8.29 -30.30
CA ARG A 148 5.31 8.48 -31.51
C ARG A 148 6.15 8.53 -32.79
N ARG A 149 7.34 9.14 -32.74
CA ARG A 149 8.27 9.23 -33.89
C ARG A 149 9.06 7.94 -34.12
N THR A 150 9.21 7.12 -33.08
CA THR A 150 10.06 5.91 -33.09
C THR A 150 9.33 4.70 -32.49
N PRO A 151 8.21 4.26 -33.12
CA PRO A 151 7.35 3.22 -32.55
C PRO A 151 8.14 1.93 -32.27
N GLY A 152 8.01 1.43 -31.04
CA GLY A 152 8.64 0.19 -30.58
C GLY A 152 10.15 0.28 -30.33
N LYS A 153 10.78 1.46 -30.48
CA LYS A 153 12.23 1.64 -30.27
C LYS A 153 12.61 1.98 -28.82
N ILE A 154 11.65 2.43 -28.02
CA ILE A 154 11.87 2.72 -26.59
C ILE A 154 11.47 1.48 -25.80
N ALA A 155 12.46 0.71 -25.36
CA ALA A 155 12.24 -0.40 -24.45
C ALA A 155 12.11 0.11 -23.00
N TYR A 156 11.20 -0.49 -22.24
CA TYR A 156 11.08 -0.20 -20.81
C TYR A 156 11.18 -1.48 -19.97
N ALA A 157 11.89 -1.39 -18.84
CA ALA A 157 11.96 -2.47 -17.87
C ALA A 157 10.80 -2.36 -16.89
N SER A 158 10.02 -3.43 -16.78
CA SER A 158 9.03 -3.59 -15.70
C SER A 158 9.52 -4.58 -14.65
N TYR A 159 8.86 -4.61 -13.50
CA TYR A 159 9.14 -5.59 -12.44
C TYR A 159 8.38 -6.90 -12.64
N GLY A 160 7.73 -7.08 -13.79
CA GLY A 160 6.84 -8.19 -14.11
C GLY A 160 5.57 -7.72 -14.83
N ILE A 161 4.86 -8.65 -15.45
CA ILE A 161 3.54 -8.41 -16.06
C ILE A 161 2.56 -7.97 -14.97
N GLY A 162 1.71 -7.01 -15.30
CA GLY A 162 0.69 -6.47 -14.39
C GLY A 162 1.21 -5.58 -13.27
N THR A 163 2.54 -5.40 -13.18
CA THR A 163 3.12 -4.44 -12.24
C THR A 163 2.79 -3.00 -12.64
N GLN A 164 2.83 -2.09 -11.67
CA GLN A 164 2.55 -0.67 -11.93
C GLN A 164 3.35 -0.10 -13.10
N THR A 165 4.62 -0.48 -13.26
CA THR A 165 5.45 -0.06 -14.40
C THR A 165 4.87 -0.55 -15.74
N HIS A 166 4.46 -1.81 -15.81
CA HIS A 166 3.81 -2.38 -16.99
C HIS A 166 2.52 -1.62 -17.31
N LEU A 167 1.64 -1.49 -16.32
CA LEU A 167 0.35 -0.82 -16.49
C LEU A 167 0.53 0.65 -16.91
N LEU A 168 1.53 1.37 -16.37
CA LEU A 168 1.81 2.75 -16.72
C LEU A 168 2.14 2.92 -18.21
N PHE A 169 3.15 2.21 -18.70
CA PHE A 169 3.61 2.36 -20.08
C PHE A 169 2.59 1.85 -21.10
N GLU A 170 1.90 0.75 -20.81
CA GLU A 170 0.83 0.26 -21.69
C GLU A 170 -0.37 1.21 -21.71
N THR A 171 -0.71 1.83 -20.57
CA THR A 171 -1.78 2.84 -20.52
C THR A 171 -1.42 4.06 -21.36
N LEU A 172 -0.19 4.58 -21.23
CA LEU A 172 0.32 5.67 -22.06
C LEU A 172 0.29 5.26 -23.55
N GLY A 173 0.79 4.07 -23.87
CA GLY A 173 0.82 3.54 -25.23
C GLY A 173 -0.56 3.55 -25.88
N LYS A 174 -1.55 2.97 -25.20
CA LYS A 174 -2.92 2.88 -25.73
C LYS A 174 -3.64 4.21 -25.79
N ARG A 175 -3.54 5.05 -24.75
CA ARG A 175 -4.26 6.34 -24.69
C ARG A 175 -3.67 7.38 -25.64
N GLU A 176 -2.36 7.36 -25.87
CA GLU A 176 -1.65 8.35 -26.70
C GLU A 176 -1.35 7.87 -28.12
N GLY A 177 -1.70 6.62 -28.44
CA GLY A 177 -1.43 5.99 -29.73
C GLY A 177 0.07 5.85 -30.02
N VAL A 178 0.85 5.48 -29.01
CA VAL A 178 2.31 5.28 -29.12
C VAL A 178 2.69 3.85 -28.73
N GLN A 179 3.87 3.40 -29.16
CA GLN A 179 4.33 2.05 -28.89
C GLN A 179 5.64 2.06 -28.12
N PHE A 180 5.61 1.51 -26.91
CA PHE A 180 6.78 1.15 -26.13
C PHE A 180 7.05 -0.35 -26.25
N LEU A 181 8.29 -0.79 -26.07
CA LEU A 181 8.65 -2.21 -26.03
C LEU A 181 8.76 -2.66 -24.57
N HIS A 182 7.85 -3.53 -24.14
CA HIS A 182 7.88 -4.08 -22.79
C HIS A 182 8.98 -5.14 -22.64
N VAL A 183 9.83 -4.98 -21.61
CA VAL A 183 10.81 -6.00 -21.20
C VAL A 183 10.56 -6.35 -19.72
N PRO A 184 9.99 -7.52 -19.40
CA PRO A 184 9.72 -7.92 -18.03
C PRO A 184 10.97 -8.46 -17.32
N TYR A 185 11.28 -7.92 -16.14
CA TYR A 185 12.33 -8.43 -15.26
C TYR A 185 11.74 -9.03 -13.99
N LYS A 186 12.53 -9.87 -13.31
CA LYS A 186 12.15 -10.53 -12.05
C LYS A 186 12.34 -9.59 -10.84
N GLY A 187 11.61 -8.47 -10.82
CA GLY A 187 11.57 -7.52 -9.71
C GLY A 187 12.31 -6.19 -9.95
N VAL A 188 12.33 -5.34 -8.91
CA VAL A 188 12.80 -3.94 -8.99
C VAL A 188 14.29 -3.84 -9.28
N ALA A 189 15.14 -4.54 -8.52
CA ALA A 189 16.59 -4.45 -8.65
C ALA A 189 17.11 -4.76 -10.08
N PRO A 190 16.74 -5.89 -10.73
CA PRO A 190 17.20 -6.15 -12.09
C PRO A 190 16.63 -5.17 -13.13
N ALA A 191 15.38 -4.73 -12.97
CA ALA A 191 14.78 -3.71 -13.86
C ALA A 191 15.51 -2.36 -13.78
N THR A 192 15.82 -1.91 -12.55
CA THR A 192 16.58 -0.67 -12.33
C THR A 192 17.99 -0.79 -12.90
N ALA A 193 18.67 -1.92 -12.71
CA ALA A 193 20.01 -2.14 -13.27
C ALA A 193 20.01 -2.08 -14.81
N ALA A 194 19.01 -2.66 -15.46
CA ALA A 194 18.85 -2.60 -16.92
C ALA A 194 18.64 -1.17 -17.42
N ALA A 195 17.79 -0.38 -16.75
CA ALA A 195 17.56 1.02 -17.13
C ALA A 195 18.79 1.91 -16.91
N VAL A 196 19.53 1.67 -15.84
CA VAL A 196 20.74 2.44 -15.49
C VAL A 196 21.93 2.09 -16.38
N SER A 197 22.02 0.85 -16.86
CA SER A 197 23.05 0.42 -17.81
C SER A 197 22.74 0.77 -19.26
N GLY A 198 21.51 1.19 -19.55
CA GLY A 198 21.04 1.52 -20.90
C GLY A 198 20.61 0.30 -21.73
N GLU A 199 20.56 -0.90 -21.14
CA GLU A 199 19.98 -2.10 -21.77
C GLU A 199 18.53 -1.83 -22.20
N VAL A 200 17.78 -1.12 -21.35
CA VAL A 200 16.48 -0.54 -21.69
C VAL A 200 16.51 0.98 -21.53
N GLN A 201 15.63 1.66 -22.25
CA GLN A 201 15.62 3.13 -22.31
C GLN A 201 14.81 3.77 -21.18
N ALA A 202 13.82 3.06 -20.65
CA ALA A 202 12.92 3.60 -19.63
C ALA A 202 12.59 2.59 -18.53
N SER A 203 12.12 3.09 -17.40
CA SER A 203 11.52 2.28 -16.34
C SER A 203 10.72 3.19 -15.40
N VAL A 204 10.22 2.60 -14.32
CA VAL A 204 9.76 3.33 -13.15
C VAL A 204 10.75 3.05 -12.02
N GLY A 205 10.89 3.96 -11.07
CA GLY A 205 11.78 3.77 -9.92
C GLY A 205 11.34 4.59 -8.72
N SER A 206 11.48 4.03 -7.52
CA SER A 206 11.18 4.79 -6.30
C SER A 206 12.23 5.88 -6.08
N PRO A 207 11.85 7.04 -5.51
CA PRO A 207 12.82 8.07 -5.17
C PRO A 207 13.94 7.59 -4.23
N ALA A 208 13.64 6.63 -3.35
CA ALA A 208 14.64 6.01 -2.49
C ALA A 208 15.68 5.19 -3.27
N ALA A 209 15.24 4.42 -4.28
CA ALA A 209 16.12 3.56 -5.04
C ALA A 209 16.91 4.32 -6.12
N THR A 210 16.28 5.27 -6.80
CA THR A 210 16.86 5.91 -7.99
C THR A 210 17.27 7.35 -7.76
N GLY A 211 16.88 7.96 -6.63
CA GLY A 211 17.14 9.37 -6.35
C GLY A 211 18.62 9.77 -6.39
N ALA A 212 19.52 8.95 -5.83
CA ALA A 212 20.96 9.20 -5.92
C ALA A 212 21.47 9.11 -7.37
N MET A 213 20.90 8.20 -8.17
CA MET A 213 21.26 8.04 -9.59
C MET A 213 20.71 9.20 -10.44
N VAL A 214 19.54 9.73 -10.10
CA VAL A 214 18.98 10.95 -10.68
C VAL A 214 19.90 12.15 -10.40
N LYS A 215 20.31 12.34 -9.14
CA LYS A 215 21.25 13.41 -8.77
C LYS A 215 22.62 13.27 -9.45
N ALA A 216 23.09 12.05 -9.65
CA ALA A 216 24.34 11.76 -10.35
C ALA A 216 24.22 11.80 -11.88
N GLY A 217 23.04 12.06 -12.44
CA GLY A 217 22.82 12.10 -13.89
C GLY A 217 22.90 10.73 -14.57
N ARG A 218 22.86 9.62 -13.82
CA ARG A 218 22.91 8.25 -14.36
C ARG A 218 21.57 7.81 -14.97
N VAL A 219 20.48 8.45 -14.55
CA VAL A 219 19.14 8.38 -15.14
C VAL A 219 18.47 9.74 -15.01
N LYS A 220 17.50 10.05 -15.86
CA LYS A 220 16.66 11.25 -15.76
C LYS A 220 15.30 10.88 -15.21
N ALA A 221 14.80 11.60 -14.21
CA ALA A 221 13.42 11.50 -13.76
C ALA A 221 12.56 12.49 -14.56
N LEU A 222 11.64 11.98 -15.38
CA LEU A 222 10.82 12.80 -16.29
C LEU A 222 9.52 13.27 -15.68
N ALA A 223 8.97 12.47 -14.77
CA ALA A 223 7.79 12.77 -14.00
C ALA A 223 7.77 11.91 -12.73
N ILE A 224 6.94 12.27 -11.76
CA ILE A 224 6.65 11.47 -10.58
C ILE A 224 5.14 11.19 -10.48
N GLY A 225 4.76 9.97 -10.10
CA GLY A 225 3.37 9.71 -9.76
C GLY A 225 2.96 10.41 -8.46
N GLY A 226 1.66 10.49 -8.19
CA GLY A 226 1.14 11.11 -6.97
C GLY A 226 0.44 12.44 -7.23
N PRO A 227 -0.31 12.94 -6.22
CA PRO A 227 -1.10 14.17 -6.36
C PRO A 227 -0.25 15.44 -6.29
N ARG A 228 1.04 15.32 -5.96
CA ARG A 228 1.96 16.45 -5.75
C ARG A 228 3.40 16.00 -5.98
N ARG A 229 4.28 16.94 -6.30
CA ARG A 229 5.71 16.70 -6.49
C ARG A 229 6.36 16.21 -5.19
N ALA A 230 7.44 15.44 -5.31
CA ALA A 230 8.22 15.02 -4.15
C ALA A 230 9.01 16.21 -3.57
N ASN A 231 8.96 16.37 -2.24
CA ASN A 231 9.65 17.47 -1.55
C ASN A 231 11.16 17.52 -1.87
N LEU A 232 11.80 16.36 -2.01
CA LEU A 232 13.24 16.25 -2.31
C LEU A 232 13.58 16.45 -3.80
N TYR A 233 12.57 16.52 -4.67
CA TYR A 233 12.71 16.63 -6.13
C TYR A 233 11.65 17.59 -6.69
N PRO A 234 11.64 18.87 -6.26
CA PRO A 234 10.59 19.83 -6.61
C PRO A 234 10.56 20.18 -8.11
N ASP A 235 11.65 19.93 -8.83
CA ASP A 235 11.76 20.20 -10.27
C ASP A 235 11.15 19.07 -11.14
N VAL A 236 10.88 17.90 -10.55
CA VAL A 236 10.26 16.78 -11.28
C VAL A 236 8.74 16.96 -11.23
N PRO A 237 8.07 17.22 -12.39
CA PRO A 237 6.64 17.43 -12.41
C PRO A 237 5.87 16.14 -12.10
N THR A 238 4.62 16.26 -11.70
CA THR A 238 3.77 15.06 -11.59
C THR A 238 3.38 14.53 -12.97
N ILE A 239 2.98 13.26 -13.04
CA ILE A 239 2.41 12.66 -14.27
C ILE A 239 1.16 13.45 -14.72
N ALA A 240 0.33 13.90 -13.77
CA ALA A 240 -0.84 14.72 -14.05
C ALA A 240 -0.46 16.12 -14.58
N GLU A 241 0.51 16.81 -13.96
CA GLU A 241 1.05 18.09 -14.44
C GLU A 241 1.66 17.97 -15.85
N SER A 242 2.16 16.78 -16.20
CA SER A 242 2.72 16.49 -17.52
C SER A 242 1.65 16.30 -18.60
N GLY A 243 0.37 16.21 -18.23
CA GLY A 243 -0.77 16.05 -19.14
C GLY A 243 -1.37 14.63 -19.18
N TYR A 244 -0.98 13.74 -18.27
CA TYR A 244 -1.38 12.32 -18.29
C TYR A 244 -2.10 11.87 -17.01
N PRO A 245 -3.18 12.56 -16.56
CA PRO A 245 -3.81 12.30 -15.26
C PRO A 245 -4.45 10.92 -15.11
N TYR A 246 -4.65 10.19 -16.20
CA TYR A 246 -5.18 8.83 -16.24
C TYR A 246 -4.13 7.74 -15.96
N ALA A 247 -2.86 8.14 -15.79
CA ALA A 247 -1.73 7.25 -15.56
C ALA A 247 -1.23 7.44 -14.12
N ALA A 248 -1.05 6.34 -13.38
CA ALA A 248 -0.62 6.36 -11.98
C ALA A 248 0.67 5.57 -11.76
N ALA A 249 1.54 6.13 -10.92
CA ALA A 249 2.75 5.46 -10.44
C ALA A 249 2.95 5.80 -8.95
N ILE A 250 2.13 5.21 -8.08
CA ILE A 250 2.08 5.50 -6.64
C ILE A 250 2.15 4.19 -5.87
N ILE A 251 2.94 4.16 -4.81
CA ILE A 251 2.87 3.10 -3.79
C ILE A 251 2.33 3.70 -2.49
N TRP A 252 1.51 2.96 -1.76
CA TRP A 252 1.14 3.33 -0.39
C TRP A 252 1.26 2.17 0.58
N PHE A 253 1.39 2.50 1.86
CA PHE A 253 1.54 1.57 2.98
C PHE A 253 0.35 1.74 3.91
N GLY A 254 -0.43 0.68 4.10
CA GLY A 254 -1.70 0.72 4.81
C GLY A 254 -1.79 -0.31 5.92
N LEU A 255 -2.43 0.08 7.02
CA LEU A 255 -2.85 -0.81 8.10
C LEU A 255 -4.32 -1.19 7.90
N PHE A 256 -4.64 -2.46 8.10
CA PHE A 256 -5.99 -3.01 7.96
C PHE A 256 -6.33 -3.92 9.14
N ALA A 257 -7.61 -4.02 9.43
CA ALA A 257 -8.19 -5.00 10.35
C ALA A 257 -9.05 -6.02 9.56
N PRO A 258 -9.40 -7.18 10.14
CA PRO A 258 -10.29 -8.16 9.49
C PRO A 258 -11.69 -7.59 9.27
N GLY A 259 -12.37 -8.08 8.23
CA GLY A 259 -13.77 -7.79 7.94
C GLY A 259 -14.67 -8.08 9.14
N GLY A 260 -15.59 -7.15 9.45
CA GLY A 260 -16.49 -7.24 10.60
C GLY A 260 -15.91 -6.73 11.94
N THR A 261 -14.67 -6.21 11.96
CA THR A 261 -14.13 -5.56 13.17
C THR A 261 -14.98 -4.35 13.55
N ASP A 262 -15.27 -4.20 14.85
CA ASP A 262 -16.10 -3.11 15.36
C ASP A 262 -15.55 -1.72 14.94
N PRO A 263 -16.38 -0.83 14.38
CA PRO A 263 -15.92 0.48 13.93
C PRO A 263 -15.25 1.33 15.02
N GLN A 264 -15.69 1.26 16.28
CA GLN A 264 -15.06 2.01 17.37
C GLN A 264 -13.67 1.46 17.68
N LEU A 265 -13.48 0.13 17.56
CA LEU A 265 -12.17 -0.49 17.69
C LEU A 265 -11.24 -0.09 16.53
N VAL A 266 -11.75 -0.04 15.30
CA VAL A 266 -10.99 0.44 14.13
C VAL A 266 -10.53 1.88 14.32
N GLU A 267 -11.44 2.77 14.75
CA GLU A 267 -11.11 4.17 15.05
C GLU A 267 -10.08 4.29 16.17
N ARG A 268 -10.20 3.49 17.24
CA ARG A 268 -9.19 3.45 18.31
C ARG A 268 -7.82 3.04 17.78
N ILE A 269 -7.72 1.95 17.02
CA ILE A 269 -6.46 1.48 16.45
C ILE A 269 -5.88 2.53 15.49
N SER A 270 -6.74 3.15 14.67
CA SER A 270 -6.35 4.21 13.73
C SER A 270 -5.78 5.42 14.46
N ARG A 271 -6.46 5.93 15.50
CA ARG A 271 -5.98 7.05 16.32
C ARG A 271 -4.63 6.72 16.96
N ASP A 272 -4.49 5.54 17.54
CA ASP A 272 -3.28 5.13 18.23
C ASP A 272 -2.11 4.99 17.23
N ALA A 273 -2.34 4.36 16.08
CA ALA A 273 -1.34 4.22 15.01
C ALA A 273 -0.96 5.57 14.39
N THR A 274 -1.94 6.40 14.03
CA THR A 274 -1.70 7.74 13.46
C THR A 274 -0.96 8.65 14.43
N GLY A 275 -1.30 8.59 15.73
CA GLY A 275 -0.60 9.33 16.78
C GLY A 275 0.87 8.95 16.93
N ILE A 276 1.22 7.69 16.71
CA ILE A 276 2.61 7.21 16.69
C ILE A 276 3.33 7.69 15.43
N VAL A 277 2.78 7.44 14.25
CA VAL A 277 3.51 7.70 13.00
C VAL A 277 3.69 9.20 12.72
N LYS A 278 2.86 10.06 13.32
CA LYS A 278 2.99 11.53 13.26
C LYS A 278 4.08 12.10 14.16
N ARG A 279 4.69 11.30 15.05
CA ARG A 279 5.79 11.80 15.88
C ARG A 279 7.03 12.06 14.99
N PRO A 280 7.76 13.18 15.20
CA PRO A 280 8.90 13.53 14.35
C PRO A 280 9.95 12.41 14.27
N GLU A 281 10.30 11.79 15.39
CA GLU A 281 11.30 10.72 15.44
C GLU A 281 10.89 9.48 14.65
N PHE A 282 9.59 9.18 14.60
CA PHE A 282 9.06 8.09 13.80
C PHE A 282 9.08 8.47 12.32
N THR A 283 8.56 9.66 12.00
CA THR A 283 8.47 10.17 10.64
C THR A 283 9.85 10.24 9.99
N ASP A 284 10.83 10.86 10.65
CA ASP A 284 12.16 11.05 10.09
C ASP A 284 12.86 9.71 9.82
N LYS A 285 12.78 8.78 10.77
CA LYS A 285 13.53 7.52 10.73
C LYS A 285 12.89 6.44 9.85
N TYR A 286 11.56 6.38 9.80
CA TYR A 286 10.85 5.26 9.15
C TYR A 286 10.02 5.67 7.94
N ILE A 287 9.76 6.97 7.75
CA ILE A 287 8.98 7.49 6.62
C ILE A 287 9.90 8.29 5.68
N ALA A 288 10.45 9.41 6.16
CA ALA A 288 11.28 10.31 5.34
C ALA A 288 12.59 9.66 4.88
N ALA A 289 13.24 8.86 5.74
CA ALA A 289 14.44 8.09 5.38
C ALA A 289 14.25 7.15 4.18
N PHE A 290 13.00 6.70 3.94
CA PHE A 290 12.63 5.87 2.80
C PHE A 290 12.04 6.68 1.64
N SER A 291 12.18 8.01 1.64
CA SER A 291 11.58 8.92 0.65
C SER A 291 10.07 8.71 0.49
N LEU A 292 9.40 8.43 1.61
CA LEU A 292 7.95 8.37 1.70
C LEU A 292 7.40 9.69 2.24
N ASP A 293 6.18 10.01 1.83
CA ASP A 293 5.37 11.06 2.41
C ASP A 293 4.49 10.48 3.51
N LEU A 294 4.50 11.10 4.68
CA LEU A 294 3.55 10.82 5.75
C LEU A 294 2.12 11.16 5.29
N VAL A 295 1.17 10.24 5.52
CA VAL A 295 -0.26 10.47 5.24
C VAL A 295 -1.04 10.47 6.55
N ALA A 296 -1.06 9.33 7.26
CA ALA A 296 -1.72 9.15 8.55
C ALA A 296 -3.17 9.68 8.58
N ASN A 297 -3.95 9.26 7.58
CA ASN A 297 -5.35 9.64 7.39
C ASN A 297 -6.31 8.78 8.22
N THR A 298 -7.58 9.19 8.24
CA THR A 298 -8.67 8.46 8.91
C THR A 298 -9.05 7.18 8.16
N PRO A 299 -9.74 6.22 8.80
CA PRO A 299 -10.26 5.02 8.13
C PRO A 299 -11.13 5.36 6.92
N ALA A 300 -12.00 6.37 7.03
CA ALA A 300 -12.90 6.80 5.96
C ALA A 300 -12.15 7.41 4.77
N GLU A 301 -11.17 8.28 5.01
CA GLU A 301 -10.31 8.84 3.97
C GLU A 301 -9.48 7.75 3.28
N PHE A 302 -9.01 6.75 4.03
CA PHE A 302 -8.27 5.65 3.45
C PHE A 302 -9.16 4.77 2.57
N ALA A 303 -10.37 4.45 3.02
CA ALA A 303 -11.33 3.72 2.21
C ALA A 303 -11.68 4.47 0.91
N ALA A 304 -11.80 5.80 0.96
CA ALA A 304 -12.01 6.62 -0.23
C ALA A 304 -10.81 6.58 -1.19
N ALA A 305 -9.58 6.67 -0.66
CA ALA A 305 -8.37 6.56 -1.47
C ALA A 305 -8.26 5.19 -2.17
N ILE A 306 -8.58 4.09 -1.47
CA ILE A 306 -8.59 2.75 -2.07
C ILE A 306 -9.58 2.67 -3.23
N ARG A 307 -10.80 3.21 -3.07
CA ARG A 307 -11.81 3.21 -4.15
C ARG A 307 -11.31 3.96 -5.38
N ALA A 308 -10.75 5.15 -5.19
CA ALA A 308 -10.18 5.94 -6.28
C ALA A 308 -9.03 5.20 -7.00
N ASP A 309 -8.14 4.55 -6.23
CA ASP A 309 -7.06 3.75 -6.80
C ASP A 309 -7.59 2.53 -7.59
N VAL A 310 -8.61 1.84 -7.08
CA VAL A 310 -9.24 0.70 -7.78
C VAL A 310 -9.81 1.15 -9.12
N GLU A 311 -10.46 2.31 -9.20
CA GLU A 311 -10.98 2.85 -10.46
C GLU A 311 -9.85 3.13 -11.46
N VAL A 312 -8.80 3.84 -11.04
CA VAL A 312 -7.65 4.16 -11.90
C VAL A 312 -6.94 2.90 -12.37
N ILE A 313 -6.64 1.96 -11.46
CA ILE A 313 -5.95 0.72 -11.80
C ILE A 313 -6.82 -0.18 -12.69
N SER A 314 -8.13 -0.25 -12.47
CA SER A 314 -9.05 -0.96 -13.37
C SER A 314 -8.94 -0.43 -14.80
N GLU A 315 -8.95 0.89 -14.98
CA GLU A 315 -8.82 1.50 -16.30
C GLU A 315 -7.44 1.26 -16.92
N MET A 316 -6.37 1.29 -16.11
CA MET A 316 -5.02 0.98 -16.58
C MET A 316 -4.87 -0.49 -17.00
N VAL A 317 -5.47 -1.43 -16.27
CA VAL A 317 -5.48 -2.86 -16.63
C VAL A 317 -6.23 -3.09 -17.95
N LYS A 318 -7.44 -2.52 -18.10
CA LYS A 318 -8.20 -2.59 -19.35
C LYS A 318 -7.44 -1.93 -20.50
N ALA A 319 -6.73 -0.84 -20.23
CA ALA A 319 -5.90 -0.20 -21.23
C ALA A 319 -4.77 -1.15 -21.65
N ALA A 320 -4.05 -1.71 -20.69
CA ALA A 320 -2.92 -2.59 -20.94
C ALA A 320 -3.26 -3.94 -21.56
N GLY A 321 -4.55 -4.33 -21.60
CA GLY A 321 -4.94 -5.66 -22.07
C GLY A 321 -4.37 -6.78 -21.20
N VAL A 322 -4.06 -6.47 -19.93
CA VAL A 322 -3.60 -7.46 -18.96
C VAL A 322 -4.79 -8.33 -18.57
N HIS A 323 -4.60 -9.64 -18.62
CA HIS A 323 -5.58 -10.61 -18.19
C HIS A 323 -5.11 -11.31 -16.91
N PRO A 324 -6.04 -11.66 -16.00
CA PRO A 324 -5.69 -12.43 -14.82
C PRO A 324 -5.09 -13.79 -15.22
N GLU A 325 -4.00 -14.17 -14.55
CA GLU A 325 -3.36 -15.47 -14.71
C GLU A 325 -3.98 -16.52 -13.77
#